data_AF-A0A1V6J671-F1
#
_entry.id   AF-A0A1V6J671-F1
#
_cell.length_a   1.000
_cell.length_b   1.000
_cell.length_c   1.000
_cell.angle_alpha   90.00
_cell.angle_beta   90.00
_cell.angle_gamma   90.00
#
_symmetry.space_group_name_H-M   'P 1'
#
loop_
_entity.id
_entity.type
_entity.pdbx_description
1 polymer ?
#
loop_
_entity_poly.entity_id
_entity_poly.type
_entity_poly.pdbx_seq_one_letter_code
_entity_poly.pdbx_strand_id
1 'polypeptide(L)'
;MLRNIIILAVLAVILALPFAFRQDLGAREWQPGDPVLVIITPMNEAIRYEFALGFSRWHAAHYGRPVKVDWRNIGGSTEIMRYLASEFTASFRAWWTGQGGAWRPDAQSIILSRTFSSERRPADISDADWAAQCALFNAFRQTDDPHKFTSQIDLMFGGGSFDGDNATRQGLLVPPWAQGEIPPGLIATADGAELIPTGLSGDTWRTPTYFGTTLSTFGICYNRDRMRAQHIAAEPRQWEDLANPQWFGTLGLADPTKSGSIAKAFETVVQVQCRRAVIAAGYGEQIDDFEQQIAAAKLPDGEMPPGVPAAYQEAVAAGWENGVRLIQKFGANARYFTDSASKVPLDVGMGNAAAGLCIDFYGRFEADVSNGGRPDGAMAYVTPVGESGVSADPVSLLRGAPHRELALRFIEFTLSEAGQQLWCYRRGAPGGPQQYSLQRFPIRRDFYPAANPQFQANYERHREFTTDDLGQPHTDMYRLAHDFPYQARWTGGYFGLFRDLIRAMCMDSGRELHAAWGAIIAAGGPEKCPRAMAALERLPQEPEPLTWASGLSMGRKYDRLDLLRDWTLHFRAQYAAAARLAKEEGRP
;
A
#
# COMPACT_ATOMS: atom_id res chain seq x y z
N MET A 1 -27.88 4.57 -54.32
CA MET A 1 -28.01 5.77 -53.47
C MET A 1 -28.57 5.46 -52.09
N LEU A 2 -29.68 4.72 -51.97
CA LEU A 2 -30.32 4.38 -50.69
C LEU A 2 -29.36 3.72 -49.66
N ARG A 3 -28.52 2.79 -50.11
CA ARG A 3 -27.50 2.13 -49.25
C ARG A 3 -26.48 3.12 -48.68
N ASN A 4 -26.01 4.08 -49.46
CA ASN A 4 -25.04 5.08 -49.00
C ASN A 4 -25.69 6.07 -48.01
N ILE A 5 -26.95 6.41 -48.23
CA ILE A 5 -27.74 7.25 -47.31
C ILE A 5 -27.96 6.54 -45.97
N ILE A 6 -28.29 5.24 -45.99
CA ILE A 6 -28.44 4.44 -44.75
C ILE A 6 -27.12 4.36 -43.98
N ILE A 7 -26.00 4.13 -44.68
CA ILE A 7 -24.67 4.09 -44.04
C ILE A 7 -24.32 5.43 -43.40
N LEU A 8 -24.58 6.55 -44.09
CA LEU A 8 -24.34 7.89 -43.55
C LEU A 8 -25.29 8.21 -42.39
N ALA A 9 -26.54 7.75 -42.43
CA ALA A 9 -27.49 7.92 -41.34
C ALA A 9 -27.08 7.12 -40.09
N VAL A 10 -26.66 5.86 -40.26
CA VAL A 10 -26.15 5.03 -39.16
C VAL A 10 -24.86 5.64 -38.58
N LEU A 11 -23.95 6.12 -39.43
CA LEU A 11 -22.74 6.80 -38.98
C LEU A 11 -23.06 8.08 -38.21
N ALA A 12 -24.01 8.90 -38.70
CA ALA A 12 -24.47 10.09 -38.00
C ALA A 12 -25.09 9.75 -36.64
N VAL A 13 -25.88 8.66 -36.55
CA VAL A 13 -26.43 8.18 -35.27
C VAL A 13 -25.31 7.72 -34.34
N ILE A 14 -24.34 6.93 -34.82
CA ILE A 14 -23.17 6.50 -34.02
C ILE A 14 -22.34 7.70 -33.54
N LEU A 15 -22.16 8.72 -34.37
CA LEU A 15 -21.46 9.95 -33.98
C LEU A 15 -22.27 10.84 -33.05
N ALA A 16 -23.60 10.84 -33.15
CA ALA A 16 -24.49 11.62 -32.30
C ALA A 16 -24.78 10.93 -30.95
N LEU A 17 -24.73 9.60 -30.89
CA LEU A 17 -24.99 8.80 -29.70
C LEU A 17 -24.16 9.24 -28.48
N PRO A 18 -22.84 9.51 -28.58
CA PRO A 18 -22.04 10.05 -27.46
C PRO A 18 -22.46 11.45 -26.98
N PHE A 19 -23.09 12.25 -27.85
CA PHE A 19 -23.59 13.60 -27.49
C PHE A 19 -25.02 13.55 -26.94
N ALA A 20 -25.84 12.62 -27.42
CA ALA A 20 -27.20 12.39 -26.91
C ALA A 20 -27.19 11.62 -25.57
N PHE A 21 -26.26 10.68 -25.41
CA PHE A 21 -25.95 9.98 -24.16
C PHE A 21 -24.81 10.61 -23.38
N ARG A 22 -24.38 11.82 -23.78
CA ARG A 22 -23.72 12.72 -22.84
C ARG A 22 -24.77 13.05 -21.80
N GLN A 23 -24.85 12.21 -20.77
CA GLN A 23 -25.34 12.66 -19.50
C GLN A 23 -24.51 13.91 -19.21
N ASP A 24 -25.16 15.06 -19.02
CA ASP A 24 -24.56 16.10 -18.19
C ASP A 24 -24.18 15.37 -16.91
N LEU A 25 -22.91 14.98 -16.80
CA LEU A 25 -22.33 14.35 -15.62
C LEU A 25 -22.84 15.18 -14.46
N GLY A 26 -23.74 14.60 -13.66
CA GLY A 26 -24.76 15.31 -12.90
C GLY A 26 -24.26 16.66 -12.40
N ALA A 27 -24.83 17.74 -12.94
CA ALA A 27 -24.61 19.13 -12.56
C ALA A 27 -23.18 19.41 -12.04
N ARG A 28 -22.26 19.75 -12.95
CA ARG A 28 -21.14 20.61 -12.55
C ARG A 28 -21.76 21.89 -12.00
N GLU A 29 -21.94 21.98 -10.68
CA GLU A 29 -22.46 23.17 -10.01
C GLU A 29 -21.55 24.38 -10.25
N TRP A 30 -20.30 24.14 -10.66
CA TRP A 30 -19.31 25.16 -10.97
C TRP A 30 -19.45 25.73 -12.40
N GLN A 31 -19.19 27.03 -12.51
CA GLN A 31 -19.24 27.85 -13.72
C GLN A 31 -17.85 28.38 -14.09
N PRO A 32 -17.62 28.81 -15.34
CA PRO A 32 -16.41 29.55 -15.70
C PRO A 32 -16.21 30.76 -14.78
N GLY A 33 -15.07 30.82 -14.08
CA GLY A 33 -14.76 31.85 -13.08
C GLY A 33 -14.79 31.36 -11.64
N ASP A 34 -15.33 30.16 -11.38
CA ASP A 34 -15.23 29.54 -10.05
C ASP A 34 -13.80 29.10 -9.72
N PRO A 35 -13.45 29.01 -8.42
CA PRO A 35 -12.12 28.58 -7.99
C PRO A 35 -11.75 27.20 -8.55
N VAL A 36 -10.48 27.06 -8.95
CA VAL A 36 -9.92 25.80 -9.43
C VAL A 36 -8.84 25.32 -8.47
N LEU A 37 -8.98 24.09 -7.99
CA LEU A 37 -7.99 23.42 -7.16
C LEU A 37 -7.26 22.36 -7.99
N VAL A 38 -5.94 22.40 -8.05
CA VAL A 38 -5.13 21.47 -8.85
C VAL A 38 -4.54 20.39 -7.95
N ILE A 39 -4.97 19.14 -8.15
CA ILE A 39 -4.59 18.01 -7.30
C ILE A 39 -3.88 16.95 -8.13
N ILE A 40 -2.69 16.52 -7.71
CA ILE A 40 -2.01 15.34 -8.27
C ILE A 40 -2.32 14.10 -7.43
N THR A 41 -2.67 12.99 -8.08
CA THR A 41 -3.17 11.82 -7.35
C THR A 41 -2.93 10.51 -8.09
N PRO A 42 -2.53 9.42 -7.39
CA PRO A 42 -2.56 8.06 -7.92
C PRO A 42 -3.94 7.39 -7.76
N MET A 43 -4.92 8.08 -7.16
CA MET A 43 -6.24 7.52 -6.88
C MET A 43 -7.03 7.27 -8.18
N ASN A 44 -7.88 6.25 -8.13
CA ASN A 44 -8.72 5.84 -9.25
C ASN A 44 -9.84 6.86 -9.55
N GLU A 45 -10.55 6.65 -10.66
CA GLU A 45 -11.60 7.55 -11.11
C GLU A 45 -12.78 7.65 -10.13
N ALA A 46 -13.15 6.54 -9.48
CA ALA A 46 -14.25 6.54 -8.52
C ALA A 46 -14.01 7.52 -7.37
N ILE A 47 -12.81 7.49 -6.78
CA ILE A 47 -12.45 8.39 -5.69
C ILE A 47 -12.41 9.84 -6.19
N ARG A 48 -11.78 10.10 -7.34
CA ARG A 48 -11.71 11.45 -7.92
C ARG A 48 -13.08 12.04 -8.19
N TYR A 49 -14.02 11.23 -8.68
CA TYR A 49 -15.38 11.66 -8.95
C TYR A 49 -16.11 12.04 -7.64
N GLU A 50 -16.14 11.13 -6.67
CA GLU A 50 -16.88 11.35 -5.41
C GLU A 50 -16.29 12.50 -4.59
N PHE A 51 -14.96 12.61 -4.52
CA PHE A 51 -14.32 13.70 -3.78
C PHE A 51 -14.44 15.04 -4.49
N ALA A 52 -14.41 15.10 -5.83
CA ALA A 52 -14.66 16.35 -6.54
C ALA A 52 -16.08 16.85 -6.27
N LEU A 53 -17.08 15.97 -6.33
CA LEU A 53 -18.47 16.32 -6.10
C LEU A 53 -18.74 16.68 -4.63
N GLY A 54 -18.26 15.84 -3.70
CA GLY A 54 -18.39 16.06 -2.26
C GLY A 54 -17.73 17.35 -1.80
N PHE A 55 -16.50 17.60 -2.24
CA PHE A 55 -15.79 18.84 -1.90
C PHE A 55 -16.46 20.07 -2.50
N SER A 56 -16.91 20.01 -3.75
CA SER A 56 -17.58 21.16 -4.41
C SER A 56 -18.83 21.60 -3.63
N ARG A 57 -19.67 20.64 -3.24
CA ARG A 57 -20.88 20.89 -2.45
C ARG A 57 -20.56 21.34 -1.03
N TRP A 58 -19.62 20.66 -0.37
CA TRP A 58 -19.18 21.05 0.96
C TRP A 58 -18.66 22.49 0.96
N HIS A 59 -17.82 22.84 -0.02
CA HIS A 59 -17.27 24.18 -0.14
C HIS A 59 -18.37 25.22 -0.49
N ALA A 60 -19.34 24.87 -1.32
CA ALA A 60 -20.48 25.75 -1.59
C ALA A 60 -21.31 26.03 -0.33
N ALA A 61 -21.54 25.01 0.51
CA ALA A 61 -22.27 25.16 1.76
C ALA A 61 -21.51 25.98 2.82
N HIS A 62 -20.17 25.87 2.88
CA HIS A 62 -19.36 26.50 3.92
C HIS A 62 -18.80 27.87 3.51
N TYR A 63 -18.54 28.09 2.22
CA TYR A 63 -17.87 29.28 1.69
C TYR A 63 -18.65 29.97 0.56
N GLY A 64 -19.88 29.53 0.28
CA GLY A 64 -20.83 30.19 -0.60
C GLY A 64 -20.56 30.04 -2.10
N ARG A 65 -19.60 29.20 -2.51
CA ARG A 65 -19.32 28.93 -3.93
C ARG A 65 -18.80 27.50 -4.14
N PRO A 66 -19.11 26.84 -5.26
CA PRO A 66 -18.54 25.55 -5.59
C PRO A 66 -17.06 25.67 -6.00
N VAL A 67 -16.38 24.53 -6.08
CA VAL A 67 -14.98 24.44 -6.52
C VAL A 67 -14.86 23.42 -7.62
N LYS A 68 -14.08 23.74 -8.65
CA LYS A 68 -13.65 22.78 -9.66
C LYS A 68 -12.34 22.15 -9.20
N VAL A 69 -12.32 20.82 -9.10
CA VAL A 69 -11.07 20.07 -8.90
C VAL A 69 -10.49 19.68 -10.26
N ASP A 70 -9.27 20.14 -10.55
CA ASP A 70 -8.47 19.76 -11.71
C ASP A 70 -7.50 18.64 -11.30
N TRP A 71 -7.84 17.41 -11.69
CA TRP A 71 -7.07 16.22 -11.35
C TRP A 71 -5.91 16.00 -12.33
N ARG A 72 -4.68 16.06 -11.84
CA ARG A 72 -3.47 15.64 -12.55
C ARG A 72 -3.27 14.13 -12.37
N ASN A 73 -3.66 13.37 -13.39
CA ASN A 73 -3.46 11.93 -13.45
C ASN A 73 -2.30 11.59 -14.38
N ILE A 74 -1.14 11.27 -13.81
CA ILE A 74 0.09 11.01 -14.58
C ILE A 74 0.67 9.60 -14.34
N GLY A 75 0.03 8.79 -13.51
CA GLY A 75 0.47 7.43 -13.17
C GLY A 75 0.39 7.14 -11.67
N GLY A 76 1.14 6.12 -11.22
CA GLY A 76 1.24 5.78 -9.81
C GLY A 76 2.15 6.73 -9.04
N SER A 77 2.34 6.47 -7.74
CA SER A 77 3.18 7.32 -6.88
C SER A 77 4.60 7.51 -7.42
N THR A 78 5.20 6.48 -8.03
CA THR A 78 6.56 6.58 -8.58
C THR A 78 6.64 7.58 -9.73
N GLU A 79 5.68 7.53 -10.67
CA GLU A 79 5.57 8.50 -11.76
C GLU A 79 5.34 9.91 -11.21
N ILE A 80 4.45 10.05 -10.23
CA ILE A 80 4.13 11.31 -9.56
C ILE A 80 5.38 11.94 -8.92
N MET A 81 6.13 11.16 -8.16
CA MET A 81 7.33 11.64 -7.49
C MET A 81 8.43 12.06 -8.47
N ARG A 82 8.61 11.33 -9.57
CA ARG A 82 9.56 11.73 -10.64
C ARG A 82 9.14 13.05 -11.29
N TYR A 83 7.85 13.19 -11.61
CA TYR A 83 7.31 14.40 -12.21
C TYR A 83 7.48 15.61 -11.28
N LEU A 84 7.06 15.50 -10.01
CA LEU A 84 7.21 16.59 -9.04
C LEU A 84 8.68 16.98 -8.85
N ALA A 85 9.58 16.00 -8.75
CA ALA A 85 11.02 16.27 -8.68
C ALA A 85 11.52 17.08 -9.89
N SER A 86 11.08 16.73 -11.10
CA SER A 86 11.44 17.45 -12.32
C SER A 86 10.87 18.87 -12.36
N GLU A 87 9.57 19.05 -12.06
CA GLU A 87 8.90 20.36 -12.07
C GLU A 87 9.52 21.31 -11.04
N PHE A 88 9.70 20.85 -9.80
CA PHE A 88 10.33 21.65 -8.75
C PHE A 88 11.77 22.03 -9.09
N THR A 89 12.55 21.09 -9.64
CA THR A 89 13.93 21.38 -10.05
C THR A 89 13.99 22.42 -11.15
N ALA A 90 13.14 22.30 -12.18
CA ALA A 90 13.10 23.23 -13.31
C ALA A 90 12.66 24.64 -12.87
N SER A 91 11.57 24.72 -12.10
CA SER A 91 11.01 25.97 -11.59
C SER A 91 11.96 26.67 -10.63
N PHE A 92 12.55 25.92 -9.69
CA PHE A 92 13.57 26.45 -8.77
C PHE A 92 14.82 26.93 -9.50
N ARG A 93 15.30 26.19 -10.51
CA ARG A 93 16.43 26.61 -11.34
C ARG A 93 16.16 27.94 -12.02
N ALA A 94 14.98 28.11 -12.61
CA ALA A 94 14.61 29.35 -13.29
C ALA A 94 14.64 30.54 -12.33
N TRP A 95 14.05 30.38 -11.14
CA TRP A 95 14.08 31.39 -10.09
C TRP A 95 15.50 31.69 -9.58
N TRP A 96 16.26 30.66 -9.23
CA TRP A 96 17.60 30.77 -8.67
C TRP A 96 18.57 31.47 -9.63
N THR A 97 18.52 31.10 -10.91
CA THR A 97 19.36 31.72 -11.94
C THR A 97 18.89 33.14 -12.29
N GLY A 98 17.58 33.39 -12.25
CA GLY A 98 16.98 34.71 -12.47
C GLY A 98 17.44 35.77 -11.45
N GLN A 99 17.78 35.36 -10.22
CA GLN A 99 18.35 36.23 -9.19
C GLN A 99 19.89 36.24 -9.16
N GLY A 100 20.55 35.73 -10.20
CA GLY A 100 22.02 35.71 -10.32
C GLY A 100 22.71 34.53 -9.62
N GLY A 101 21.95 33.55 -9.13
CA GLY A 101 22.50 32.34 -8.54
C GLY A 101 23.12 31.41 -9.60
N ALA A 102 24.32 30.90 -9.33
CA ALA A 102 24.97 29.91 -10.21
C ALA A 102 24.26 28.55 -10.11
N TRP A 103 23.85 27.99 -11.24
CA TRP A 103 23.28 26.63 -11.29
C TRP A 103 24.38 25.59 -11.50
N ARG A 104 24.47 24.64 -10.57
CA ARG A 104 25.52 23.62 -10.54
C ARG A 104 25.03 22.32 -11.19
N PRO A 105 25.92 21.46 -11.74
CA PRO A 105 25.53 20.17 -12.31
C PRO A 105 24.86 19.23 -11.30
N ASP A 106 25.28 19.29 -10.03
CA ASP A 106 24.80 18.49 -8.90
C ASP A 106 23.65 19.17 -8.11
N ALA A 107 23.14 20.30 -8.60
CA ALA A 107 22.13 21.10 -7.90
C ALA A 107 20.87 20.32 -7.56
N GLN A 108 20.36 19.49 -8.48
CA GLN A 108 19.18 18.67 -8.24
C GLN A 108 19.40 17.65 -7.11
N SER A 109 20.55 16.96 -7.11
CA SER A 109 20.90 16.02 -6.05
C SER A 109 21.05 16.69 -4.69
N ILE A 110 21.49 17.96 -4.65
CA ILE A 110 21.58 18.75 -3.42
C ILE A 110 20.18 19.10 -2.92
N ILE A 111 19.37 19.81 -3.71
CA ILE A 111 18.07 20.33 -3.23
C ILE A 111 17.08 19.22 -2.86
N LEU A 112 17.09 18.12 -3.62
CA LEU A 112 16.25 16.94 -3.37
C LEU A 112 16.92 15.88 -2.49
N SER A 113 18.09 16.18 -1.91
CA SER A 113 18.75 15.25 -1.00
C SER A 113 17.87 14.97 0.21
N ARG A 114 17.79 13.70 0.61
CA ARG A 114 17.04 13.25 1.80
C ARG A 114 17.90 13.27 3.06
N THR A 115 19.21 13.41 2.91
CA THR A 115 20.21 13.21 3.97
C THR A 115 21.19 14.38 4.10
N PHE A 116 21.14 15.36 3.20
CA PHE A 116 21.98 16.54 3.27
C PHE A 116 21.69 17.32 4.55
N SER A 117 22.73 17.64 5.31
CA SER A 117 22.66 18.49 6.50
C SER A 117 23.62 19.66 6.34
N SER A 118 23.11 20.88 6.45
CA SER A 118 23.93 22.10 6.39
C SER A 118 24.85 22.29 7.61
N GLU A 119 24.71 21.46 8.65
CA GLU A 119 25.42 21.60 9.92
C GLU A 119 26.82 20.98 9.92
N ARG A 120 27.06 19.96 9.08
CA ARG A 120 28.33 19.22 9.08
C ARG A 120 28.92 19.13 7.68
N ARG A 121 30.01 19.88 7.47
CA ARG A 121 30.78 19.82 6.22
C ARG A 121 31.53 18.49 6.09
N PRO A 122 31.42 17.79 4.95
CA PRO A 122 32.29 16.66 4.61
C PRO A 122 33.77 17.07 4.44
N ALA A 123 34.70 16.22 4.86
CA ALA A 123 36.13 16.55 4.87
C ALA A 123 36.72 16.78 3.47
N ASP A 124 36.12 16.16 2.46
CA ASP A 124 36.49 16.17 1.04
C ASP A 124 35.96 17.38 0.26
N ILE A 125 35.12 18.23 0.87
CA ILE A 125 34.49 19.39 0.22
C ILE A 125 35.12 20.69 0.73
N SER A 126 35.56 21.58 -0.16
CA SER A 126 36.11 22.89 0.22
C SER A 126 35.08 23.80 0.92
N ASP A 127 35.53 24.75 1.74
CA ASP A 127 34.62 25.65 2.46
C ASP A 127 33.73 26.48 1.51
N ALA A 128 34.31 26.97 0.41
CA ALA A 128 33.57 27.74 -0.59
C ALA A 128 32.52 26.89 -1.31
N ASP A 129 32.87 25.63 -1.62
CA ASP A 129 31.95 24.71 -2.26
C ASP A 129 30.80 24.33 -1.34
N TRP A 130 31.12 24.03 -0.08
CA TRP A 130 30.13 23.73 0.96
C TRP A 130 29.16 24.89 1.19
N ALA A 131 29.67 26.12 1.26
CA ALA A 131 28.83 27.32 1.41
C ALA A 131 27.84 27.44 0.24
N ALA A 132 28.27 27.16 -1.00
CA ALA A 132 27.39 27.17 -2.16
C ALA A 132 26.34 26.06 -2.12
N GLN A 133 26.70 24.84 -1.69
CA GLN A 133 25.75 23.73 -1.53
C GLN A 133 24.70 24.06 -0.46
N CYS A 134 25.13 24.57 0.71
CA CYS A 134 24.25 25.00 1.80
C CYS A 134 23.31 26.13 1.36
N ALA A 135 23.82 27.14 0.64
CA ALA A 135 23.00 28.24 0.14
C ALA A 135 21.89 27.74 -0.79
N LEU A 136 22.23 26.86 -1.73
CA LEU A 136 21.28 26.27 -2.67
C LEU A 136 20.22 25.41 -1.95
N PHE A 137 20.67 24.53 -1.05
CA PHE A 137 19.79 23.67 -0.26
C PHE A 137 18.82 24.49 0.60
N ASN A 138 19.34 25.46 1.36
CA ASN A 138 18.53 26.30 2.24
C ASN A 138 17.55 27.16 1.45
N ALA A 139 17.96 27.73 0.32
CA ALA A 139 17.08 28.52 -0.53
C ALA A 139 15.87 27.72 -1.03
N PHE A 140 16.08 26.44 -1.40
CA PHE A 140 14.97 25.55 -1.77
C PHE A 140 14.07 25.24 -0.57
N ARG A 141 14.66 24.86 0.57
CA ARG A 141 13.91 24.39 1.75
C ARG A 141 13.14 25.47 2.49
N GLN A 142 13.61 26.71 2.46
CA GLN A 142 13.03 27.83 3.21
C GLN A 142 12.10 28.70 2.36
N THR A 143 11.97 28.42 1.07
CA THR A 143 11.07 29.16 0.19
C THR A 143 9.78 28.38 0.00
N ASP A 144 8.66 28.91 0.47
CA ASP A 144 7.31 28.40 0.23
C ASP A 144 6.45 29.54 -0.34
N ASP A 145 6.69 29.89 -1.60
CA ASP A 145 6.08 31.04 -2.27
C ASP A 145 5.87 30.73 -3.76
N PRO A 146 4.61 30.60 -4.23
CA PRO A 146 4.31 30.26 -5.62
C PRO A 146 4.82 31.30 -6.62
N HIS A 147 5.04 32.55 -6.22
CA HIS A 147 5.58 33.60 -7.09
C HIS A 147 7.09 33.47 -7.30
N LYS A 148 7.79 32.75 -6.42
CA LYS A 148 9.21 32.45 -6.57
C LYS A 148 9.40 31.20 -7.40
N PHE A 149 8.89 30.06 -6.93
CA PHE A 149 8.83 28.83 -7.71
C PHE A 149 7.70 27.93 -7.23
N THR A 150 7.20 27.12 -8.15
CA THR A 150 6.07 26.21 -7.91
C THR A 150 6.04 25.10 -8.95
N SER A 151 5.41 23.97 -8.58
CA SER A 151 5.03 22.91 -9.52
C SER A 151 3.72 23.19 -10.25
N GLN A 152 3.05 24.32 -9.97
CA GLN A 152 1.69 24.66 -10.45
C GLN A 152 0.60 23.68 -9.98
N ILE A 153 0.90 22.88 -8.94
CA ILE A 153 -0.01 21.93 -8.32
C ILE A 153 -0.11 22.28 -6.85
N ASP A 154 -1.33 22.21 -6.31
CA ASP A 154 -1.62 22.64 -4.95
C ASP A 154 -1.34 21.54 -3.92
N LEU A 155 -1.79 20.32 -4.19
CA LEU A 155 -1.68 19.21 -3.23
C LEU A 155 -1.52 17.85 -3.90
N MET A 156 -0.96 16.91 -3.13
CA MET A 156 -0.93 15.49 -3.46
C MET A 156 -1.97 14.75 -2.60
N PHE A 157 -2.88 14.01 -3.25
CA PHE A 157 -3.92 13.24 -2.57
C PHE A 157 -3.78 11.75 -2.86
N GLY A 158 -3.50 10.95 -1.85
CA GLY A 158 -3.18 9.54 -1.95
C GLY A 158 -1.68 9.29 -2.10
N GLY A 159 -1.33 8.02 -2.33
CA GLY A 159 0.03 7.52 -2.17
C GLY A 159 0.16 6.78 -0.84
N GLY A 160 1.30 6.13 -0.59
CA GLY A 160 1.57 5.54 0.72
C GLY A 160 2.29 6.51 1.64
N SER A 161 2.27 6.27 2.96
CA SER A 161 3.08 7.00 3.95
C SER A 161 4.56 7.06 3.57
N PHE A 162 5.11 6.00 2.97
CA PHE A 162 6.48 5.97 2.45
C PHE A 162 6.77 7.05 1.39
N ASP A 163 5.83 7.30 0.48
CA ASP A 163 5.97 8.33 -0.53
C ASP A 163 5.90 9.72 0.11
N GLY A 164 4.98 9.91 1.06
CA GLY A 164 4.86 11.13 1.87
C GLY A 164 6.14 11.44 2.64
N ASP A 165 6.70 10.46 3.36
CA ASP A 165 7.96 10.58 4.09
C ASP A 165 9.14 10.97 3.18
N ASN A 166 9.22 10.35 1.99
CA ASN A 166 10.24 10.70 1.01
C ASN A 166 10.05 12.11 0.47
N ALA A 167 8.82 12.50 0.12
CA ALA A 167 8.50 13.83 -0.36
C ALA A 167 8.80 14.91 0.69
N THR A 168 8.51 14.65 1.97
CA THR A 168 8.90 15.51 3.10
C THR A 168 10.42 15.64 3.21
N ARG A 169 11.15 14.52 3.19
CA ARG A 169 12.63 14.55 3.24
C ARG A 169 13.26 15.22 2.02
N GLN A 170 12.60 15.19 0.87
CA GLN A 170 13.00 15.92 -0.34
C GLN A 170 12.61 17.41 -0.30
N GLY A 171 11.82 17.83 0.69
CA GLY A 171 11.37 19.19 0.86
C GLY A 171 10.25 19.57 -0.11
N LEU A 172 9.59 18.62 -0.76
CA LEU A 172 8.49 18.89 -1.70
C LEU A 172 7.19 19.24 -0.98
N LEU A 173 7.03 18.73 0.26
CA LEU A 173 5.88 18.99 1.11
C LEU A 173 6.18 20.10 2.12
N VAL A 174 5.14 20.85 2.48
CA VAL A 174 5.17 21.87 3.54
C VAL A 174 4.02 21.64 4.52
N PRO A 175 4.16 22.02 5.80
CA PRO A 175 3.05 21.93 6.74
C PRO A 175 1.85 22.76 6.27
N PRO A 176 0.62 22.19 6.26
CA PRO A 176 -0.59 22.96 5.95
C PRO A 176 -0.82 24.08 6.97
N TRP A 177 -0.57 23.79 8.25
CA TRP A 177 -0.74 24.69 9.38
C TRP A 177 0.53 24.75 10.23
N ALA A 178 0.74 25.84 10.98
CA ALA A 178 1.79 25.89 11.97
C ALA A 178 1.48 24.95 13.15
N GLN A 179 2.50 24.64 13.95
CA GLN A 179 2.32 23.79 15.13
C GLN A 179 1.31 24.41 16.09
N GLY A 180 0.25 23.66 16.41
CA GLY A 180 -0.83 24.12 17.29
C GLY A 180 -1.95 24.90 16.59
N GLU A 181 -1.83 25.15 15.28
CA GLU A 181 -2.85 25.88 14.49
C GLU A 181 -3.74 24.98 13.63
N ILE A 182 -3.75 23.67 13.90
CA ILE A 182 -4.64 22.74 13.20
C ILE A 182 -6.09 23.08 13.60
N PRO A 183 -7.02 23.23 12.63
CA PRO A 183 -8.40 23.57 12.94
C PRO A 183 -9.03 22.61 13.98
N PRO A 184 -9.74 23.14 15.00
CA PRO A 184 -10.39 22.33 16.03
C PRO A 184 -11.36 21.32 15.42
N GLY A 185 -11.42 20.09 15.98
CA GLY A 185 -12.35 19.05 15.53
C GLY A 185 -11.89 18.21 14.34
N LEU A 186 -10.70 18.47 13.77
CA LEU A 186 -10.13 17.65 12.69
C LEU A 186 -9.37 16.43 13.21
N ILE A 187 -8.35 16.65 14.03
CA ILE A 187 -7.50 15.58 14.56
C ILE A 187 -7.83 15.21 16.01
N ALA A 188 -8.50 16.10 16.73
CA ALA A 188 -8.98 15.91 18.09
C ALA A 188 -10.26 16.72 18.31
N THR A 189 -11.11 16.26 19.22
CA THR A 189 -12.31 16.97 19.67
C THR A 189 -11.94 18.21 20.50
N ALA A 190 -12.94 19.06 20.77
CA ALA A 190 -12.73 20.27 21.57
C ALA A 190 -12.28 20.00 23.01
N ASP A 191 -12.63 18.84 23.58
CA ASP A 191 -12.19 18.36 24.90
C ASP A 191 -10.87 17.57 24.85
N GLY A 192 -10.23 17.46 23.67
CA GLY A 192 -8.91 16.89 23.49
C GLY A 192 -8.87 15.38 23.23
N ALA A 193 -10.02 14.72 23.05
CA ALA A 193 -10.05 13.31 22.65
C ALA A 193 -9.56 13.17 21.19
N GLU A 194 -8.59 12.28 20.97
CA GLU A 194 -7.95 12.14 19.68
C GLU A 194 -8.86 11.45 18.65
N LEU A 195 -9.13 12.14 17.53
CA LEU A 195 -9.91 11.62 16.40
C LEU A 195 -9.00 10.91 15.40
N ILE A 196 -7.80 11.43 15.16
CA ILE A 196 -6.84 10.86 14.21
C ILE A 196 -5.46 10.82 14.90
N PRO A 197 -5.00 9.64 15.34
CA PRO A 197 -3.69 9.51 15.98
C PRO A 197 -2.54 9.77 15.02
N THR A 198 -1.36 10.07 15.57
CA THR A 198 -0.11 10.20 14.79
C THR A 198 0.22 8.92 14.02
N GLY A 199 -0.13 7.78 14.60
CA GLY A 199 0.10 6.45 14.07
C GLY A 199 -0.36 5.39 15.06
N LEU A 200 -0.32 4.14 14.65
CA LEU A 200 -0.66 3.00 15.50
C LEU A 200 0.19 1.81 15.09
N SER A 201 0.69 1.05 16.07
CA SER A 201 1.32 -0.26 15.85
C SER A 201 2.49 -0.27 14.86
N GLY A 202 3.28 0.81 14.83
CA GLY A 202 4.46 0.94 13.97
C GLY A 202 4.21 1.61 12.62
N ASP A 203 2.94 1.90 12.27
CA ASP A 203 2.58 2.68 11.09
C ASP A 203 2.34 4.16 11.43
N THR A 204 2.84 5.06 10.57
CA THR A 204 2.60 6.51 10.67
C THR A 204 1.36 6.89 9.87
N TRP A 205 0.39 7.52 10.54
CA TRP A 205 -0.86 7.96 9.93
C TRP A 205 -0.90 9.46 9.68
N ARG A 206 -0.18 10.27 10.47
CA ARG A 206 0.00 11.70 10.17
C ARG A 206 1.36 12.20 10.65
N THR A 207 1.86 13.20 9.94
CA THR A 207 3.05 13.97 10.27
C THR A 207 2.71 15.46 10.21
N PRO A 208 3.64 16.38 10.55
CA PRO A 208 3.41 17.80 10.32
C PRO A 208 3.14 18.17 8.84
N THR A 209 3.58 17.34 7.89
CA THR A 209 3.55 17.63 6.45
C THR A 209 2.51 16.85 5.64
N TYR A 210 1.95 15.79 6.20
CA TYR A 210 0.92 14.99 5.55
C TYR A 210 -0.03 14.36 6.57
N PHE A 211 -1.27 14.11 6.15
CA PHE A 211 -2.33 13.58 7.00
C PHE A 211 -3.03 12.43 6.31
N GLY A 212 -3.11 11.27 6.97
CA GLY A 212 -3.89 10.13 6.51
C GLY A 212 -5.37 10.52 6.36
N THR A 213 -6.00 10.05 5.29
CA THR A 213 -7.40 10.35 4.97
C THR A 213 -8.28 9.11 4.98
N THR A 214 -7.69 7.93 4.80
CA THR A 214 -8.38 6.63 4.80
C THR A 214 -7.37 5.55 5.20
N LEU A 215 -7.87 4.45 5.76
CA LEU A 215 -7.09 3.30 6.20
C LEU A 215 -7.21 2.16 5.19
N SER A 216 -6.15 1.37 5.05
CA SER A 216 -6.09 0.20 4.17
C SER A 216 -5.35 -0.96 4.81
N THR A 217 -5.78 -2.16 4.43
CA THR A 217 -5.23 -3.45 4.87
C THR A 217 -4.98 -4.36 3.68
N PHE A 218 -4.16 -5.38 3.89
CA PHE A 218 -4.00 -6.50 2.95
C PHE A 218 -4.79 -7.70 3.44
N GLY A 219 -5.36 -8.46 2.50
CA GLY A 219 -6.15 -9.62 2.84
C GLY A 219 -6.37 -10.57 1.69
N ILE A 220 -7.37 -11.41 1.89
CA ILE A 220 -7.68 -12.54 1.02
C ILE A 220 -9.03 -12.27 0.39
N CYS A 221 -9.06 -12.19 -0.94
CA CYS A 221 -10.31 -12.31 -1.68
C CYS A 221 -10.53 -13.77 -2.07
N TYR A 222 -11.78 -14.24 -2.00
CA TYR A 222 -12.13 -15.62 -2.35
C TYR A 222 -13.53 -15.72 -2.96
N ASN A 223 -13.74 -16.78 -3.74
CA ASN A 223 -14.99 -17.07 -4.43
C ASN A 223 -15.62 -18.37 -3.92
N ARG A 224 -16.78 -18.25 -3.28
CA ARG A 224 -17.54 -19.35 -2.66
C ARG A 224 -18.05 -20.37 -3.68
N ASP A 225 -18.46 -19.92 -4.86
CA ASP A 225 -18.92 -20.82 -5.93
C ASP A 225 -17.75 -21.69 -6.42
N ARG A 226 -16.54 -21.13 -6.52
CA ARG A 226 -15.35 -21.88 -6.91
C ARG A 226 -14.82 -22.79 -5.82
N MET A 227 -14.84 -22.34 -4.56
CA MET A 227 -14.55 -23.20 -3.42
C MET A 227 -15.46 -24.43 -3.40
N ARG A 228 -16.79 -24.25 -3.58
CA ARG A 228 -17.74 -25.37 -3.68
C ARG A 228 -17.40 -26.32 -4.83
N ALA A 229 -17.10 -25.77 -6.01
CA ALA A 229 -16.73 -26.57 -7.18
C ALA A 229 -15.42 -27.37 -6.99
N GLN A 230 -14.55 -26.92 -6.08
CA GLN A 230 -13.25 -27.55 -5.78
C GLN A 230 -13.25 -28.31 -4.45
N HIS A 231 -14.41 -28.45 -3.80
CA HIS A 231 -14.55 -29.11 -2.50
C HIS A 231 -13.72 -28.49 -1.37
N ILE A 232 -13.49 -27.18 -1.43
CA ILE A 232 -12.85 -26.41 -0.35
C ILE A 232 -13.92 -26.02 0.65
N ALA A 233 -13.84 -26.60 1.86
CA ALA A 233 -14.93 -26.55 2.83
C ALA A 233 -14.96 -25.28 3.69
N ALA A 234 -13.79 -24.67 3.93
CA ALA A 234 -13.65 -23.53 4.84
C ALA A 234 -13.19 -22.27 4.11
N GLU A 235 -13.84 -21.15 4.41
CA GLU A 235 -13.38 -19.83 3.98
C GLU A 235 -12.02 -19.51 4.62
N PRO A 236 -11.06 -18.97 3.86
CA PRO A 236 -9.78 -18.58 4.41
C PRO A 236 -9.96 -17.43 5.40
N ARG A 237 -9.24 -17.47 6.51
CA ARG A 237 -9.25 -16.45 7.57
C ARG A 237 -7.84 -15.99 7.93
N GLN A 238 -6.86 -16.82 7.69
CA GLN A 238 -5.44 -16.58 7.95
C GLN A 238 -4.63 -16.78 6.68
N TRP A 239 -3.44 -16.21 6.62
CA TRP A 239 -2.55 -16.42 5.47
C TRP A 239 -2.22 -17.90 5.25
N GLU A 240 -2.03 -18.67 6.32
CA GLU A 240 -1.65 -20.09 6.24
C GLU A 240 -2.73 -20.97 5.61
N ASP A 241 -3.98 -20.56 5.62
CA ASP A 241 -5.07 -21.31 5.00
C ASP A 241 -4.81 -21.52 3.50
N LEU A 242 -4.19 -20.53 2.83
CA LEU A 242 -3.85 -20.58 1.40
C LEU A 242 -2.70 -21.54 1.08
N ALA A 243 -1.97 -22.02 2.08
CA ALA A 243 -0.91 -23.02 1.91
C ALA A 243 -1.44 -24.46 1.86
N ASN A 244 -2.71 -24.67 2.20
CA ASN A 244 -3.32 -26.00 2.19
C ASN A 244 -3.33 -26.58 0.76
N PRO A 245 -2.94 -27.85 0.55
CA PRO A 245 -2.98 -28.52 -0.75
C PRO A 245 -4.33 -28.47 -1.48
N GLN A 246 -5.44 -28.28 -0.78
CA GLN A 246 -6.77 -28.12 -1.41
C GLN A 246 -6.85 -26.91 -2.34
N TRP A 247 -5.98 -25.91 -2.17
CA TRP A 247 -5.90 -24.74 -3.04
C TRP A 247 -5.02 -24.96 -4.28
N PHE A 248 -4.51 -26.18 -4.52
CA PHE A 248 -3.56 -26.44 -5.60
C PHE A 248 -4.08 -26.03 -6.99
N GLY A 249 -3.36 -25.10 -7.64
CA GLY A 249 -3.68 -24.60 -8.98
C GLY A 249 -4.90 -23.67 -9.04
N THR A 250 -5.28 -23.08 -7.90
CA THR A 250 -6.51 -22.28 -7.78
C THR A 250 -6.27 -20.81 -7.40
N LEU A 251 -5.09 -20.49 -6.86
CA LEU A 251 -4.80 -19.14 -6.36
C LEU A 251 -4.40 -18.17 -7.49
N GLY A 252 -5.00 -16.99 -7.52
CA GLY A 252 -4.52 -15.87 -8.33
C GLY A 252 -3.51 -15.05 -7.53
N LEU A 253 -2.26 -14.98 -8.00
CA LEU A 253 -1.22 -14.16 -7.37
C LEU A 253 -0.73 -13.10 -8.36
N ALA A 254 -0.10 -12.06 -7.83
CA ALA A 254 0.49 -10.98 -8.62
C ALA A 254 2.00 -10.91 -8.42
N ASP A 255 2.72 -10.47 -9.45
CA ASP A 255 4.17 -10.34 -9.45
C ASP A 255 4.59 -9.22 -8.48
N PRO A 256 5.28 -9.53 -7.36
CA PRO A 256 5.74 -8.51 -6.44
C PRO A 256 6.76 -7.58 -7.09
N THR A 257 7.48 -7.98 -8.15
CA THR A 257 8.40 -7.12 -8.90
C THR A 257 7.69 -6.04 -9.73
N LYS A 258 6.37 -6.14 -9.91
CA LYS A 258 5.54 -5.16 -10.63
C LYS A 258 4.59 -4.39 -9.71
N SER A 259 4.23 -4.95 -8.56
CA SER A 259 3.32 -4.33 -7.61
C SER A 259 3.96 -4.11 -6.23
N GLY A 260 4.06 -2.85 -5.81
CA GLY A 260 4.52 -2.51 -4.46
C GLY A 260 3.58 -2.97 -3.36
N SER A 261 2.26 -2.90 -3.59
CA SER A 261 1.24 -3.34 -2.64
C SER A 261 1.31 -4.85 -2.39
N ILE A 262 1.52 -5.65 -3.44
CA ILE A 262 1.65 -7.11 -3.31
C ILE A 262 2.99 -7.49 -2.70
N ALA A 263 4.07 -6.77 -3.02
CA ALA A 263 5.34 -6.94 -2.32
C ALA A 263 5.20 -6.68 -0.81
N LYS A 264 4.43 -5.67 -0.40
CA LYS A 264 4.12 -5.39 1.01
C LYS A 264 3.25 -6.48 1.65
N ALA A 265 2.26 -7.02 0.92
CA ALA A 265 1.45 -8.14 1.41
C ALA A 265 2.30 -9.38 1.70
N PHE A 266 3.19 -9.77 0.77
CA PHE A 266 4.11 -10.89 1.00
C PHE A 266 5.08 -10.63 2.15
N GLU A 267 5.63 -9.42 2.26
CA GLU A 267 6.48 -9.04 3.40
C GLU A 267 5.73 -9.14 4.74
N THR A 268 4.45 -8.76 4.76
CA THR A 268 3.58 -8.87 5.95
C THR A 268 3.39 -10.34 6.36
N VAL A 269 3.24 -11.26 5.41
CA VAL A 269 3.20 -12.72 5.69
C VAL A 269 4.47 -13.17 6.42
N VAL A 270 5.64 -12.64 6.05
CA VAL A 270 6.89 -12.94 6.76
C VAL A 270 6.93 -12.32 8.14
N GLN A 271 6.48 -11.07 8.31
CA GLN A 271 6.36 -10.43 9.63
C GLN A 271 5.51 -11.23 10.61
N VAL A 272 4.37 -11.75 10.15
CA VAL A 272 3.47 -12.60 10.95
C VAL A 272 4.20 -13.85 11.44
N GLN A 273 4.97 -14.49 10.57
CA GLN A 273 5.71 -15.70 10.91
C GLN A 273 6.88 -15.41 11.87
N CYS A 274 7.59 -14.29 11.71
CA CYS A 274 8.55 -13.79 12.70
C CYS A 274 7.89 -13.62 14.08
N ARG A 275 6.75 -12.93 14.13
CA ARG A 275 6.01 -12.70 15.38
C ARG A 275 5.61 -14.02 16.06
N ARG A 276 5.03 -14.94 15.29
CA ARG A 276 4.62 -16.26 15.81
C ARG A 276 5.80 -17.05 16.37
N ALA A 277 6.94 -17.07 15.67
CA ALA A 277 8.14 -17.75 16.15
C ALA A 277 8.69 -17.14 17.44
N VAL A 278 8.73 -15.80 17.54
CA VAL A 278 9.17 -15.07 18.74
C VAL A 278 8.25 -15.32 19.93
N ILE A 279 6.93 -15.30 19.71
CA ILE A 279 5.95 -15.63 20.75
C ILE A 279 6.09 -17.09 21.19
N ALA A 280 6.25 -18.02 20.25
CA ALA A 280 6.46 -19.44 20.55
C ALA A 280 7.77 -19.70 21.32
N ALA A 281 8.78 -18.87 21.13
CA ALA A 281 10.03 -18.88 21.90
C ALA A 281 9.90 -18.22 23.29
N GLY A 282 8.74 -17.68 23.64
CA GLY A 282 8.45 -17.12 24.97
C GLY A 282 8.84 -15.65 25.14
N TYR A 283 9.10 -14.92 24.05
CA TYR A 283 9.58 -13.52 24.08
C TYR A 283 8.51 -12.48 23.73
N GLY A 284 7.23 -12.85 23.67
CA GLY A 284 6.16 -11.99 23.16
C GLY A 284 6.01 -10.64 23.88
N GLU A 285 6.16 -10.62 25.21
CA GLU A 285 6.01 -9.39 26.02
C GLU A 285 7.26 -8.50 25.98
N GLN A 286 8.42 -9.06 25.64
CA GLN A 286 9.72 -8.39 25.65
C GLN A 286 10.12 -7.81 24.29
N ILE A 287 9.32 -8.02 23.24
CA ILE A 287 9.64 -7.60 21.87
C ILE A 287 10.07 -6.13 21.83
N ASP A 288 9.24 -5.22 22.33
CA ASP A 288 9.50 -3.78 22.18
C ASP A 288 10.75 -3.33 22.95
N ASP A 289 10.96 -3.87 24.16
CA ASP A 289 12.16 -3.59 24.96
C ASP A 289 13.44 -4.10 24.25
N PHE A 290 13.41 -5.34 23.75
CA PHE A 290 14.54 -5.91 23.02
C PHE A 290 14.84 -5.16 21.73
N GLU A 291 13.83 -4.82 20.93
CA GLU A 291 14.01 -4.04 19.70
C GLU A 291 14.57 -2.64 19.98
N GLN A 292 14.13 -1.99 21.07
CA GLN A 292 14.68 -0.71 21.51
C GLN A 292 16.16 -0.83 21.90
N GLN A 293 16.52 -1.85 22.69
CA GLN A 293 17.91 -2.09 23.09
C GLN A 293 18.81 -2.40 21.89
N ILE A 294 18.34 -3.21 20.93
CA ILE A 294 19.07 -3.51 19.68
C ILE A 294 19.30 -2.23 18.88
N ALA A 295 18.26 -1.42 18.68
CA ALA A 295 18.36 -0.17 17.94
C ALA A 295 19.34 0.83 18.58
N ALA A 296 19.38 0.88 19.92
CA ALA A 296 20.31 1.72 20.66
C ALA A 296 21.77 1.25 20.54
N ALA A 297 22.00 -0.07 20.51
CA ALA A 297 23.34 -0.65 20.50
C ALA A 297 24.10 -0.43 19.18
N LYS A 298 23.38 -0.31 18.05
CA LYS A 298 23.96 -0.12 16.70
C LYS A 298 25.03 -1.16 16.33
N LEU A 299 24.84 -2.40 16.78
CA LEU A 299 25.69 -3.53 16.44
C LEU A 299 25.41 -4.00 14.99
N PRO A 300 26.33 -4.75 14.37
CA PRO A 300 26.09 -5.40 13.08
C PRO A 300 24.84 -6.30 13.10
N ASP A 301 24.22 -6.49 11.92
CA ASP A 301 23.01 -7.31 11.79
C ASP A 301 23.24 -8.74 12.31
N GLY A 302 22.42 -9.17 13.27
CA GLY A 302 22.47 -10.49 13.90
C GLY A 302 23.26 -10.54 15.21
N GLU A 303 24.02 -9.50 15.57
CA GLU A 303 24.70 -9.39 16.85
C GLU A 303 23.80 -8.76 17.91
N MET A 304 23.62 -9.43 19.05
CA MET A 304 22.75 -8.97 20.13
C MET A 304 23.52 -8.25 21.25
N PRO A 305 23.00 -7.15 21.80
CA PRO A 305 23.59 -6.53 22.99
C PRO A 305 23.44 -7.44 24.22
N PRO A 306 24.26 -7.27 25.28
CA PRO A 306 24.26 -8.16 26.46
C PRO A 306 22.91 -8.36 27.17
N GLY A 307 21.96 -7.43 27.01
CA GLY A 307 20.62 -7.50 27.60
C GLY A 307 19.59 -8.27 26.77
N VAL A 308 19.93 -8.68 25.55
CA VAL A 308 19.01 -9.36 24.62
C VAL A 308 19.50 -10.78 24.34
N PRO A 309 18.72 -11.83 24.66
CA PRO A 309 19.11 -13.21 24.42
C PRO A 309 19.36 -13.51 22.94
N ALA A 310 20.42 -14.25 22.60
CA ALA A 310 20.66 -14.70 21.23
C ALA A 310 19.49 -15.53 20.66
N ALA A 311 18.83 -16.34 21.52
CA ALA A 311 17.65 -17.11 21.16
C ALA A 311 16.47 -16.26 20.66
N TYR A 312 16.38 -14.98 21.07
CA TYR A 312 15.40 -14.05 20.49
C TYR A 312 15.67 -13.79 19.01
N GLN A 313 16.93 -13.51 18.65
CA GLN A 313 17.34 -13.33 17.27
C GLN A 313 17.19 -14.61 16.43
N GLU A 314 17.47 -15.77 17.02
CA GLU A 314 17.25 -17.08 16.38
C GLU A 314 15.75 -17.30 16.09
N ALA A 315 14.86 -16.92 17.01
CA ALA A 315 13.42 -17.01 16.79
C ALA A 315 12.94 -16.08 15.66
N VAL A 316 13.46 -14.85 15.58
CA VAL A 316 13.20 -13.93 14.44
C VAL A 316 13.66 -14.56 13.12
N ALA A 317 14.87 -15.13 13.08
CA ALA A 317 15.40 -15.77 11.88
C ALA A 317 14.59 -17.01 11.46
N ALA A 318 14.19 -17.85 12.42
CA ALA A 318 13.35 -19.02 12.16
C ALA A 318 11.98 -18.63 11.61
N GLY A 319 11.34 -17.61 12.20
CA GLY A 319 10.08 -17.09 11.69
C GLY A 319 10.20 -16.47 10.30
N TRP A 320 11.32 -15.82 10.00
CA TRP A 320 11.61 -15.31 8.65
C TRP A 320 11.66 -16.45 7.62
N GLU A 321 12.35 -17.55 7.92
CA GLU A 321 12.39 -18.73 7.06
C GLU A 321 11.00 -19.36 6.89
N ASN A 322 10.22 -19.46 7.97
CA ASN A 322 8.86 -19.96 7.94
C ASN A 322 7.96 -19.12 7.03
N GLY A 323 8.12 -17.79 7.07
CA GLY A 323 7.44 -16.85 6.17
C GLY A 323 7.79 -17.08 4.70
N VAL A 324 9.08 -17.25 4.39
CA VAL A 324 9.52 -17.54 3.01
C VAL A 324 8.96 -18.89 2.52
N ARG A 325 9.00 -19.93 3.34
CA ARG A 325 8.42 -21.26 3.03
C ARG A 325 6.90 -21.19 2.86
N LEU A 326 6.22 -20.34 3.62
CA LEU A 326 4.80 -20.12 3.48
C LEU A 326 4.46 -19.49 2.12
N ILE A 327 5.22 -18.47 1.70
CA ILE A 327 5.07 -17.87 0.37
C ILE A 327 5.39 -18.87 -0.75
N GLN A 328 6.36 -19.75 -0.55
CA GLN A 328 6.65 -20.85 -1.48
C GLN A 328 5.41 -21.74 -1.68
N LYS A 329 4.68 -22.08 -0.60
CA LYS A 329 3.44 -22.86 -0.69
C LYS A 329 2.33 -22.10 -1.41
N PHE A 330 2.23 -20.78 -1.25
CA PHE A 330 1.32 -19.97 -2.06
C PHE A 330 1.66 -20.09 -3.54
N GLY A 331 2.95 -19.96 -3.88
CA GLY A 331 3.45 -20.17 -5.24
C GLY A 331 3.16 -21.57 -5.78
N ALA A 332 3.25 -22.59 -4.94
CA ALA A 332 2.95 -23.98 -5.30
C ALA A 332 1.45 -24.23 -5.56
N ASN A 333 0.58 -23.45 -4.90
CA ASN A 333 -0.87 -23.47 -5.11
C ASN A 333 -1.34 -22.47 -6.20
N ALA A 334 -0.44 -21.65 -6.75
CA ALA A 334 -0.77 -20.55 -7.65
C ALA A 334 -1.18 -21.01 -9.05
N ARG A 335 -2.40 -20.71 -9.47
CA ARG A 335 -2.81 -20.88 -10.86
C ARG A 335 -1.94 -20.04 -11.81
N TYR A 336 -1.59 -18.82 -11.39
CA TYR A 336 -0.77 -17.89 -12.15
C TYR A 336 -0.18 -16.79 -11.25
N PHE A 337 0.84 -16.11 -11.79
CA PHE A 337 1.27 -14.79 -11.37
C PHE A 337 0.93 -13.77 -12.47
N THR A 338 0.25 -12.68 -12.13
CA THR A 338 -0.08 -11.60 -13.06
C THR A 338 0.73 -10.33 -12.79
N ASP A 339 1.05 -9.57 -13.84
CA ASP A 339 1.71 -8.27 -13.72
C ASP A 339 0.80 -7.18 -13.10
N SER A 340 -0.51 -7.44 -12.98
CA SER A 340 -1.49 -6.48 -12.44
C SER A 340 -2.16 -6.98 -11.17
N ALA A 341 -1.92 -6.29 -10.05
CA ALA A 341 -2.54 -6.64 -8.77
C ALA A 341 -4.08 -6.56 -8.78
N SER A 342 -4.67 -5.69 -9.59
CA SER A 342 -6.13 -5.57 -9.71
C SER A 342 -6.77 -6.73 -10.50
N LYS A 343 -5.99 -7.48 -11.29
CA LYS A 343 -6.52 -8.63 -12.03
C LYS A 343 -6.87 -9.80 -11.11
N VAL A 344 -6.18 -9.97 -9.98
CA VAL A 344 -6.47 -11.04 -9.02
C VAL A 344 -7.92 -10.97 -8.51
N PRO A 345 -8.39 -9.86 -7.91
CA PRO A 345 -9.77 -9.78 -7.44
C PRO A 345 -10.77 -9.92 -8.60
N LEU A 346 -10.52 -9.34 -9.79
CA LEU A 346 -11.39 -9.53 -10.97
C LEU A 346 -11.56 -11.01 -11.34
N ASP A 347 -10.46 -11.75 -11.40
CA ASP A 347 -10.50 -13.18 -11.71
C ASP A 347 -11.17 -13.99 -10.59
N VAL A 348 -11.03 -13.58 -9.32
CA VAL A 348 -11.77 -14.19 -8.21
C VAL A 348 -13.27 -13.88 -8.32
N GLY A 349 -13.66 -12.63 -8.63
CA GLY A 349 -15.06 -12.24 -8.84
C GLY A 349 -15.73 -13.02 -9.97
N MET A 350 -15.03 -13.21 -11.09
CA MET A 350 -15.48 -14.05 -12.22
C MET A 350 -15.38 -15.56 -11.95
N GLY A 351 -14.74 -15.96 -10.85
CA GLY A 351 -14.44 -17.35 -10.51
C GLY A 351 -13.34 -17.99 -11.38
N ASN A 352 -12.55 -17.25 -12.13
CA ASN A 352 -11.38 -17.80 -12.82
C ASN A 352 -10.28 -18.26 -11.83
N ALA A 353 -10.24 -17.67 -10.64
CA ALA A 353 -9.44 -18.09 -9.49
C ALA A 353 -10.35 -18.31 -8.27
N ALA A 354 -9.94 -19.17 -7.34
CA ALA A 354 -10.72 -19.46 -6.13
C ALA A 354 -10.42 -18.48 -5.00
N ALA A 355 -9.17 -18.05 -4.87
CA ALA A 355 -8.75 -17.03 -3.92
C ALA A 355 -7.48 -16.31 -4.40
N GLY A 356 -7.14 -15.21 -3.75
CA GLY A 356 -5.90 -14.48 -4.01
C GLY A 356 -5.66 -13.36 -3.02
N LEU A 357 -4.41 -12.91 -2.94
CA LEU A 357 -4.01 -11.79 -2.11
C LEU A 357 -4.35 -10.47 -2.83
N CYS A 358 -4.97 -9.55 -2.10
CA CYS A 358 -5.21 -8.21 -2.61
C CYS A 358 -5.27 -7.18 -1.47
N ILE A 359 -5.22 -5.91 -1.85
CA ILE A 359 -5.53 -4.80 -0.94
C ILE A 359 -7.05 -4.72 -0.77
N ASP A 360 -7.50 -4.37 0.43
CA ASP A 360 -8.91 -4.40 0.83
C ASP A 360 -9.87 -3.75 -0.15
N PHE A 361 -9.63 -2.51 -0.56
CA PHE A 361 -10.55 -1.78 -1.39
C PHE A 361 -10.66 -2.38 -2.80
N TYR A 362 -9.64 -3.07 -3.32
CA TYR A 362 -9.80 -3.84 -4.56
C TYR A 362 -10.69 -5.06 -4.35
N GLY A 363 -10.45 -5.84 -3.28
CA GLY A 363 -11.25 -7.03 -2.99
C GLY A 363 -12.71 -6.69 -2.67
N ARG A 364 -12.94 -5.64 -1.86
CA ARG A 364 -14.25 -5.19 -1.41
C ARG A 364 -15.04 -4.52 -2.53
N PHE A 365 -14.40 -3.67 -3.33
CA PHE A 365 -15.04 -3.09 -4.52
C PHE A 365 -15.46 -4.17 -5.51
N GLU A 366 -14.57 -5.12 -5.82
CA GLU A 366 -14.91 -6.19 -6.74
C GLU A 366 -15.98 -7.12 -6.16
N ALA A 367 -15.98 -7.38 -4.86
CA ALA A 367 -17.05 -8.15 -4.22
C ALA A 367 -18.41 -7.43 -4.36
N ASP A 368 -18.48 -6.11 -4.16
CA ASP A 368 -19.71 -5.33 -4.35
C ASP A 368 -20.22 -5.43 -5.79
N VAL A 369 -19.33 -5.23 -6.77
CA VAL A 369 -19.66 -5.28 -8.21
C VAL A 369 -20.07 -6.68 -8.66
N SER A 370 -19.27 -7.70 -8.33
CA SER A 370 -19.47 -9.08 -8.80
C SER A 370 -20.66 -9.77 -8.13
N ASN A 371 -20.98 -9.41 -6.88
CA ASN A 371 -22.12 -10.01 -6.18
C ASN A 371 -23.46 -9.45 -6.66
N GLY A 372 -23.52 -8.21 -7.15
CA GLY A 372 -24.73 -7.64 -7.76
C GLY A 372 -25.98 -7.69 -6.87
N GLY A 373 -25.81 -7.64 -5.54
CA GLY A 373 -26.90 -7.77 -4.56
C GLY A 373 -27.32 -9.20 -4.20
N ARG A 374 -26.57 -10.24 -4.63
CA ARG A 374 -26.81 -11.63 -4.23
C ARG A 374 -26.68 -11.79 -2.69
N PRO A 375 -27.69 -12.35 -1.99
CA PRO A 375 -27.69 -12.46 -0.52
C PRO A 375 -26.45 -13.17 0.07
N ASP A 376 -25.97 -14.22 -0.59
CA ASP A 376 -24.85 -15.03 -0.09
C ASP A 376 -23.51 -14.73 -0.78
N GLY A 377 -23.47 -13.75 -1.71
CA GLY A 377 -22.29 -13.28 -2.46
C GLY A 377 -21.35 -14.36 -3.03
N ALA A 378 -21.14 -14.40 -4.35
CA ALA A 378 -20.13 -15.29 -4.93
C ALA A 378 -18.72 -14.99 -4.42
N MET A 379 -18.37 -13.70 -4.27
CA MET A 379 -17.05 -13.24 -3.84
C MET A 379 -17.13 -12.56 -2.47
N ALA A 380 -16.07 -12.74 -1.68
CA ALA A 380 -15.86 -11.99 -0.45
C ALA A 380 -14.38 -11.60 -0.29
N TYR A 381 -14.15 -10.66 0.61
CA TYR A 381 -12.83 -10.25 1.07
C TYR A 381 -12.77 -10.34 2.58
N VAL A 382 -11.62 -10.77 3.11
CA VAL A 382 -11.35 -10.79 4.54
C VAL A 382 -9.95 -10.24 4.81
N THR A 383 -9.83 -9.40 5.84
CA THR A 383 -8.54 -9.05 6.43
C THR A 383 -8.22 -10.08 7.53
N PRO A 384 -7.10 -10.80 7.42
CA PRO A 384 -6.65 -11.70 8.48
C PRO A 384 -6.41 -10.96 9.81
N VAL A 385 -7.14 -11.36 10.85
CA VAL A 385 -7.10 -10.71 12.18
C VAL A 385 -5.75 -10.98 12.85
N GLY A 386 -5.07 -9.92 13.29
CA GLY A 386 -3.74 -10.01 13.90
C GLY A 386 -2.63 -10.36 12.90
N GLU A 387 -2.91 -10.27 11.60
CA GLU A 387 -2.01 -10.73 10.53
C GLU A 387 -1.84 -9.72 9.39
N SER A 388 -2.41 -8.52 9.53
CA SER A 388 -2.33 -7.47 8.52
C SER A 388 -2.07 -6.13 9.18
N GLY A 389 -1.12 -5.37 8.62
CA GLY A 389 -0.87 -3.99 9.02
C GLY A 389 -1.94 -3.05 8.49
N VAL A 390 -2.12 -1.93 9.18
CA VAL A 390 -3.08 -0.88 8.83
C VAL A 390 -2.32 0.38 8.45
N SER A 391 -2.31 0.68 7.16
CA SER A 391 -1.63 1.87 6.63
C SER A 391 -2.63 2.94 6.22
N ALA A 392 -2.14 4.19 6.13
CA ALA A 392 -2.94 5.34 5.76
C ALA A 392 -2.52 5.90 4.38
N ASP A 393 -3.51 6.31 3.59
CA ASP A 393 -3.29 7.09 2.36
C ASP A 393 -3.34 8.59 2.70
N PRO A 394 -2.27 9.36 2.45
CA PRO A 394 -2.15 10.73 2.92
C PRO A 394 -2.75 11.76 1.96
N VAL A 395 -3.07 12.92 2.50
CA VAL A 395 -3.19 14.20 1.77
C VAL A 395 -2.06 15.12 2.22
N SER A 396 -1.42 15.81 1.28
CA SER A 396 -0.23 16.63 1.53
C SER A 396 -0.25 17.93 0.75
N LEU A 397 0.12 19.04 1.40
CA LEU A 397 0.28 20.33 0.74
C LEU A 397 1.65 20.41 0.04
N LEU A 398 1.65 20.76 -1.25
CA LEU A 398 2.89 20.95 -2.00
C LEU A 398 3.49 22.33 -1.72
N ARG A 399 4.82 22.39 -1.67
CA ARG A 399 5.56 23.65 -1.58
C ARG A 399 5.19 24.58 -2.73
N GLY A 400 4.96 25.84 -2.42
CA GLY A 400 4.58 26.86 -3.41
C GLY A 400 3.24 26.55 -4.05
N ALA A 401 2.27 25.98 -3.32
CA ALA A 401 0.91 25.76 -3.80
C ALA A 401 0.26 27.09 -4.26
N PRO A 402 -0.10 27.25 -5.55
CA PRO A 402 -0.69 28.50 -6.06
C PRO A 402 -1.99 28.91 -5.38
N HIS A 403 -2.80 27.95 -4.95
CA HIS A 403 -4.11 28.14 -4.32
C HIS A 403 -4.11 27.59 -2.88
N ARG A 404 -3.12 27.99 -2.07
CA ARG A 404 -2.91 27.47 -0.71
C ARG A 404 -4.20 27.44 0.13
N GLU A 405 -4.96 28.54 0.18
CA GLU A 405 -6.19 28.62 0.98
C GLU A 405 -7.20 27.53 0.58
N LEU A 406 -7.37 27.32 -0.73
CA LEU A 406 -8.28 26.31 -1.25
C LEU A 406 -7.78 24.89 -0.99
N ALA A 407 -6.46 24.69 -1.05
CA ALA A 407 -5.81 23.43 -0.69
C ALA A 407 -6.01 23.08 0.78
N LEU A 408 -5.89 24.07 1.69
CA LEU A 408 -6.17 23.86 3.11
C LEU A 408 -7.62 23.43 3.31
N ARG A 409 -8.59 24.10 2.69
CA ARG A 409 -10.01 23.71 2.74
C ARG A 409 -10.26 22.29 2.24
N PHE A 410 -9.54 21.84 1.22
CA PHE A 410 -9.63 20.46 0.75
C PHE A 410 -9.08 19.48 1.80
N ILE A 411 -7.93 19.77 2.40
CA ILE A 411 -7.37 18.95 3.49
C ILE A 411 -8.38 18.89 4.64
N GLU A 412 -8.94 20.02 5.07
CA GLU A 412 -9.99 20.08 6.10
C GLU A 412 -11.18 19.20 5.74
N PHE A 413 -11.68 19.29 4.50
CA PHE A 413 -12.78 18.46 4.02
C PHE A 413 -12.44 16.96 4.12
N THR A 414 -11.26 16.55 3.65
CA THR A 414 -10.87 15.12 3.70
C THR A 414 -10.76 14.57 5.12
N LEU A 415 -10.41 15.40 6.11
CA LEU A 415 -10.30 15.02 7.52
C LEU A 415 -11.61 15.22 8.31
N SER A 416 -12.56 15.96 7.74
CA SER A 416 -13.88 16.18 8.31
C SER A 416 -14.75 14.92 8.29
N GLU A 417 -15.78 14.89 9.12
CA GLU A 417 -16.80 13.84 9.09
C GLU A 417 -17.39 13.66 7.67
N ALA A 418 -17.69 14.76 6.96
CA ALA A 418 -18.26 14.72 5.61
C ALA A 418 -17.34 14.04 4.59
N GLY A 419 -16.02 14.29 4.65
CA GLY A 419 -15.05 13.59 3.81
C GLY A 419 -14.94 12.12 4.15
N GLN A 420 -15.02 11.77 5.43
CA GLN A 420 -14.93 10.38 5.90
C GLN A 420 -16.15 9.53 5.54
N GLN A 421 -17.34 10.15 5.48
CA GLN A 421 -18.56 9.48 5.02
C GLN A 421 -18.40 8.93 3.60
N LEU A 422 -17.73 9.65 2.70
CA LEU A 422 -17.52 9.21 1.31
C LEU A 422 -16.76 7.88 1.20
N TRP A 423 -15.86 7.57 2.14
CA TRP A 423 -15.05 6.36 2.07
C TRP A 423 -15.86 5.08 2.26
N CYS A 424 -16.81 5.10 3.19
CA CYS A 424 -17.39 3.89 3.76
C CYS A 424 -18.92 3.78 3.63
N TYR A 425 -19.61 4.89 3.36
CA TYR A 425 -21.05 4.88 3.19
C TYR A 425 -21.47 4.17 1.90
N ARG A 426 -22.65 3.55 1.94
CA ARG A 426 -23.27 2.97 0.74
C ARG A 426 -23.64 4.08 -0.24
N ARG A 427 -23.55 3.76 -1.53
CA ARG A 427 -24.04 4.63 -2.60
C ARG A 427 -25.47 5.10 -2.33
N GLY A 428 -25.70 6.40 -2.37
CA GLY A 428 -27.01 7.04 -2.17
C GLY A 428 -27.41 7.27 -0.71
N ALA A 429 -26.59 6.86 0.26
CA ALA A 429 -26.81 7.23 1.65
C ALA A 429 -26.66 8.75 1.85
N PRO A 430 -27.42 9.39 2.76
CA PRO A 430 -27.25 10.81 3.08
C PRO A 430 -25.80 11.15 3.46
N GLY A 431 -25.19 12.12 2.78
CA GLY A 431 -23.78 12.50 2.98
C GLY A 431 -22.75 11.53 2.38
N GLY A 432 -23.18 10.37 1.90
CA GLY A 432 -22.33 9.36 1.27
C GLY A 432 -22.07 9.60 -0.22
N PRO A 433 -21.37 8.66 -0.88
CA PRO A 433 -21.09 8.74 -2.31
C PRO A 433 -22.35 8.60 -3.17
N GLN A 434 -22.32 9.16 -4.38
CA GLN A 434 -23.46 9.18 -5.30
C GLN A 434 -23.41 8.13 -6.40
N GLN A 435 -22.25 7.94 -7.01
CA GLN A 435 -22.09 7.07 -8.17
C GLN A 435 -21.36 5.78 -7.80
N TYR A 436 -20.33 5.87 -6.95
CA TYR A 436 -19.43 4.77 -6.61
C TYR A 436 -19.34 4.55 -5.09
N SER A 437 -19.68 3.36 -4.61
CA SER A 437 -19.28 2.94 -3.27
C SER A 437 -17.76 2.78 -3.25
N LEU A 438 -17.05 3.59 -2.46
CA LEU A 438 -15.58 3.58 -2.46
C LEU A 438 -14.98 2.36 -1.73
N GLN A 439 -15.77 1.73 -0.84
CA GLN A 439 -15.40 0.51 -0.11
C GLN A 439 -14.09 0.62 0.70
N ARG A 440 -13.76 1.82 1.19
CA ARG A 440 -12.57 2.07 2.02
C ARG A 440 -12.94 2.36 3.47
N PHE A 441 -11.93 2.34 4.33
CA PHE A 441 -12.12 2.54 5.76
C PHE A 441 -11.83 4.00 6.16
N PRO A 442 -12.71 4.64 6.94
CA PRO A 442 -12.46 5.99 7.43
C PRO A 442 -11.31 5.96 8.45
N ILE A 443 -10.55 7.04 8.52
CA ILE A 443 -9.44 7.15 9.48
C ILE A 443 -9.87 7.69 10.84
N ARG A 444 -11.01 8.39 10.94
CA ARG A 444 -11.44 8.99 12.21
C ARG A 444 -11.90 7.93 13.21
N ARG A 445 -11.49 8.09 14.46
CA ARG A 445 -11.78 7.20 15.59
C ARG A 445 -13.27 7.07 15.90
N ASP A 446 -14.04 8.11 15.64
CA ASP A 446 -15.47 8.19 15.90
C ASP A 446 -16.36 7.44 14.89
N PHE A 447 -15.76 6.76 13.91
CA PHE A 447 -16.42 5.79 13.02
C PHE A 447 -16.32 4.34 13.51
N TYR A 448 -15.67 4.10 14.66
CA TYR A 448 -15.42 2.76 15.22
C TYR A 448 -15.90 2.67 16.68
N PRO A 449 -16.25 1.48 17.18
CA PRO A 449 -16.64 1.29 18.58
C PRO A 449 -15.60 1.85 19.55
N ALA A 450 -16.03 2.52 20.62
CA ALA A 450 -15.11 3.18 21.55
C ALA A 450 -15.62 3.17 22.99
N ALA A 451 -14.70 3.17 23.95
CA ALA A 451 -15.05 3.38 25.36
C ALA A 451 -15.53 4.82 25.64
N ASN A 452 -15.10 5.79 24.82
CA ASN A 452 -15.59 7.17 24.90
C ASN A 452 -17.07 7.22 24.46
N PRO A 453 -18.00 7.70 25.31
CA PRO A 453 -19.43 7.69 24.99
C PRO A 453 -19.81 8.51 23.75
N GLN A 454 -19.12 9.62 23.48
CA GLN A 454 -19.36 10.44 22.30
C GLN A 454 -18.95 9.71 21.02
N PHE A 455 -17.77 9.08 21.02
CA PHE A 455 -17.32 8.27 19.88
C PHE A 455 -18.22 7.06 19.66
N GLN A 456 -18.68 6.41 20.72
CA GLN A 456 -19.64 5.31 20.62
C GLN A 456 -20.96 5.74 19.97
N ALA A 457 -21.52 6.87 20.41
CA ALA A 457 -22.74 7.43 19.81
C ALA A 457 -22.55 7.82 18.33
N ASN A 458 -21.38 8.39 17.98
CA ASN A 458 -21.05 8.68 16.59
C ASN A 458 -20.95 7.40 15.74
N TYR A 459 -20.25 6.37 16.23
CA TYR A 459 -20.16 5.08 15.55
C TYR A 459 -21.56 4.48 15.29
N GLU A 460 -22.44 4.47 16.29
CA GLU A 460 -23.81 3.96 16.14
C GLU A 460 -24.60 4.72 15.08
N ARG A 461 -24.45 6.05 15.02
CA ARG A 461 -25.06 6.89 13.97
C ARG A 461 -24.51 6.57 12.57
N HIS A 462 -23.20 6.34 12.45
CA HIS A 462 -22.55 6.04 11.17
C HIS A 462 -22.90 4.64 10.67
N ARG A 463 -23.00 3.66 11.57
CA ARG A 463 -23.23 2.24 11.29
C ARG A 463 -24.47 1.97 10.44
N GLU A 464 -25.51 2.81 10.53
CA GLU A 464 -26.71 2.67 9.72
C GLU A 464 -26.43 2.85 8.22
N PHE A 465 -25.43 3.65 7.85
CA PHE A 465 -25.16 4.06 6.48
C PHE A 465 -23.96 3.36 5.83
N THR A 466 -23.08 2.75 6.63
CA THR A 466 -21.88 2.06 6.13
C THR A 466 -22.23 0.80 5.34
N THR A 467 -21.36 0.41 4.41
CA THR A 467 -21.53 -0.87 3.69
C THR A 467 -21.42 -2.04 4.65
N ASP A 468 -20.39 -2.04 5.49
CA ASP A 468 -20.16 -3.05 6.52
C ASP A 468 -20.19 -2.43 7.91
N ASP A 469 -20.47 -3.26 8.90
CA ASP A 469 -20.33 -2.89 10.30
C ASP A 469 -18.84 -2.76 10.65
N LEU A 470 -18.38 -1.53 10.87
CA LEU A 470 -16.98 -1.22 11.20
C LEU A 470 -16.57 -1.66 12.62
N GLY A 471 -17.48 -2.25 13.41
CA GLY A 471 -17.16 -2.83 14.71
C GLY A 471 -16.81 -4.32 14.69
N GLN A 472 -16.80 -4.96 13.52
CA GLN A 472 -16.46 -6.39 13.42
C GLN A 472 -14.94 -6.61 13.50
N PRO A 473 -14.47 -7.76 14.00
CA PRO A 473 -13.02 -8.00 14.19
C PRO A 473 -12.13 -7.84 12.96
N HIS A 474 -12.70 -7.98 11.76
CA HIS A 474 -12.00 -7.96 10.46
C HIS A 474 -12.24 -6.65 9.67
N THR A 475 -13.00 -5.71 10.23
CA THR A 475 -13.33 -4.40 9.63
C THR A 475 -13.05 -3.23 10.58
N ASP A 476 -12.88 -3.48 11.88
CA ASP A 476 -12.40 -2.49 12.84
C ASP A 476 -10.89 -2.27 12.66
N MET A 477 -10.54 -1.19 11.96
CA MET A 477 -9.15 -0.86 11.65
C MET A 477 -8.32 -0.53 12.88
N TYR A 478 -8.93 0.03 13.94
CA TYR A 478 -8.20 0.35 15.18
C TYR A 478 -7.86 -0.93 15.95
N ARG A 479 -8.79 -1.88 15.98
CA ARG A 479 -8.52 -3.21 16.53
C ARG A 479 -7.48 -3.96 15.71
N LEU A 480 -7.63 -4.00 14.39
CA LEU A 480 -6.68 -4.70 13.51
C LEU A 480 -5.26 -4.14 13.64
N ALA A 481 -5.13 -2.81 13.69
CA ALA A 481 -3.84 -2.18 13.92
C ALA A 481 -3.27 -2.61 15.28
N HIS A 482 -4.04 -2.55 16.36
CA HIS A 482 -3.59 -2.99 17.68
C HIS A 482 -3.13 -4.46 17.71
N ASP A 483 -3.87 -5.34 17.04
CA ASP A 483 -3.62 -6.78 17.04
C ASP A 483 -2.38 -7.18 16.22
N PHE A 484 -1.83 -6.28 15.38
CA PHE A 484 -0.62 -6.50 14.59
C PHE A 484 0.41 -5.35 14.73
N PRO A 485 1.31 -5.42 15.73
CA PRO A 485 2.44 -4.50 15.83
C PRO A 485 3.53 -4.85 14.80
N TYR A 486 3.88 -3.89 13.94
CA TYR A 486 4.92 -4.05 12.93
C TYR A 486 6.33 -3.81 13.51
N GLN A 487 7.29 -4.70 13.23
CA GLN A 487 8.68 -4.57 13.69
C GLN A 487 9.67 -4.39 12.53
N ALA A 488 10.03 -3.14 12.22
CA ALA A 488 10.76 -2.80 11.00
C ALA A 488 12.06 -3.60 10.77
N ARG A 489 12.80 -3.95 11.84
CA ARG A 489 14.06 -4.69 11.76
C ARG A 489 13.88 -6.10 11.21
N TRP A 490 12.75 -6.74 11.45
CA TRP A 490 12.56 -8.16 11.12
C TRP A 490 12.54 -8.41 9.62
N THR A 491 11.97 -7.49 8.83
CA THR A 491 11.71 -7.70 7.40
C THR A 491 11.88 -6.45 6.52
N GLY A 492 11.95 -5.23 7.10
CA GLY A 492 11.95 -3.98 6.32
C GLY A 492 13.14 -3.87 5.36
N GLY A 493 14.31 -4.40 5.74
CA GLY A 493 15.51 -4.44 4.90
C GLY A 493 15.44 -5.42 3.72
N TYR A 494 14.42 -6.30 3.66
CA TYR A 494 14.32 -7.37 2.68
C TYR A 494 13.36 -7.06 1.54
N PHE A 495 12.75 -5.88 1.50
CA PHE A 495 11.71 -5.56 0.50
C PHE A 495 12.17 -5.79 -0.95
N GLY A 496 13.40 -5.39 -1.28
CA GLY A 496 14.01 -5.67 -2.59
C GLY A 496 14.29 -7.16 -2.80
N LEU A 497 14.88 -7.80 -1.79
CA LEU A 497 15.25 -9.22 -1.81
C LEU A 497 14.03 -10.12 -2.03
N PHE A 498 12.93 -9.90 -1.31
CA PHE A 498 11.73 -10.71 -1.42
C PHE A 498 11.14 -10.68 -2.83
N ARG A 499 11.16 -9.54 -3.51
CA ARG A 499 10.66 -9.43 -4.89
C ARG A 499 11.42 -10.37 -5.82
N ASP A 500 12.75 -10.38 -5.69
CA ASP A 500 13.62 -11.20 -6.53
C ASP A 500 13.59 -12.67 -6.12
N LEU A 501 13.56 -12.96 -4.82
CA LEU A 501 13.47 -14.31 -4.28
C LEU A 501 12.15 -14.97 -4.69
N ILE A 502 11.01 -14.32 -4.51
CA ILE A 502 9.69 -14.84 -4.90
C ILE A 502 9.63 -15.07 -6.41
N ARG A 503 10.22 -14.19 -7.21
CA ARG A 503 10.30 -14.38 -8.65
C ARG A 503 11.08 -15.66 -9.00
N ALA A 504 12.29 -15.84 -8.47
CA ALA A 504 13.10 -17.03 -8.73
C ALA A 504 12.41 -18.31 -8.20
N MET A 505 11.85 -18.23 -6.99
CA MET A 505 11.27 -19.34 -6.23
C MET A 505 9.92 -19.82 -6.78
N CYS A 506 9.03 -18.90 -7.14
CA CYS A 506 7.63 -19.20 -7.46
C CYS A 506 7.28 -18.98 -8.94
N MET A 507 8.01 -18.12 -9.67
CA MET A 507 7.67 -17.74 -11.04
C MET A 507 8.61 -18.39 -12.06
N ASP A 508 9.90 -18.08 -12.00
CA ASP A 508 10.89 -18.57 -12.96
C ASP A 508 11.13 -20.09 -12.81
N SER A 509 10.91 -20.63 -11.61
CA SER A 509 10.92 -22.07 -11.27
C SER A 509 9.52 -22.63 -10.99
N GLY A 510 8.46 -21.86 -11.31
CA GLY A 510 7.08 -22.16 -10.90
C GLY A 510 6.51 -23.45 -11.50
N ARG A 511 6.97 -23.84 -12.69
CA ARG A 511 6.54 -25.10 -13.34
C ARG A 511 7.04 -26.31 -12.57
N GLU A 512 8.32 -26.29 -12.19
CA GLU A 512 8.94 -27.34 -11.39
C GLU A 512 8.36 -27.38 -9.99
N LEU A 513 8.09 -26.21 -9.38
CA LEU A 513 7.42 -26.10 -8.08
C LEU A 513 6.03 -26.77 -8.11
N HIS A 514 5.21 -26.44 -9.11
CA HIS A 514 3.89 -27.06 -9.30
C HIS A 514 3.98 -28.57 -9.50
N ALA A 515 4.95 -29.04 -10.29
CA ALA A 515 5.14 -30.47 -10.53
C ALA A 515 5.55 -31.23 -9.27
N ALA A 516 6.46 -30.64 -8.47
CA ALA A 516 6.90 -31.21 -7.20
C ALA A 516 5.76 -31.27 -6.18
N TRP A 517 5.02 -30.18 -6.03
CA TRP A 517 3.89 -30.11 -5.12
C TRP A 517 2.77 -31.07 -5.53
N GLY A 518 2.43 -31.14 -6.81
CA GLY A 518 1.48 -32.13 -7.33
C GLY A 518 1.91 -33.58 -7.07
N ALA A 519 3.22 -33.87 -7.16
CA ALA A 519 3.74 -35.20 -6.82
C ALA A 519 3.61 -35.52 -5.31
N ILE A 520 3.86 -34.53 -4.44
CA ILE A 520 3.67 -34.66 -2.98
C ILE A 520 2.19 -34.91 -2.65
N ILE A 521 1.28 -34.17 -3.28
CA ILE A 521 -0.17 -34.35 -3.10
C ILE A 521 -0.58 -35.76 -3.54
N ALA A 522 -0.13 -36.20 -4.73
CA ALA A 522 -0.44 -37.53 -5.26
C ALA A 522 0.12 -38.66 -4.39
N ALA A 523 1.24 -38.44 -3.71
CA ALA A 523 1.85 -39.38 -2.76
C ALA A 523 1.17 -39.39 -1.37
N GLY A 524 0.05 -38.68 -1.22
CA GLY A 524 -0.77 -38.68 0.00
C GLY A 524 -0.52 -37.50 0.93
N GLY A 525 0.14 -36.46 0.43
CA GLY A 525 0.27 -35.15 1.07
C GLY A 525 1.59 -34.93 1.82
N PRO A 526 1.83 -33.68 2.28
CA PRO A 526 3.09 -33.26 2.91
C PRO A 526 3.55 -34.15 4.08
N GLU A 527 2.62 -34.57 4.94
CA GLU A 527 2.91 -35.39 6.12
C GLU A 527 3.48 -36.77 5.75
N LYS A 528 3.10 -37.31 4.59
CA LYS A 528 3.58 -38.62 4.10
C LYS A 528 4.86 -38.52 3.28
N CYS A 529 5.31 -37.31 2.94
CA CYS A 529 6.50 -37.10 2.12
C CYS A 529 7.53 -36.20 2.81
N PRO A 530 8.01 -36.54 4.02
CA PRO A 530 8.89 -35.68 4.79
C PRO A 530 10.22 -35.40 4.09
N ARG A 531 10.78 -36.35 3.32
CA ARG A 531 12.03 -36.11 2.56
C ARG A 531 11.78 -35.20 1.37
N ALA A 532 10.66 -35.38 0.68
CA ALA A 532 10.26 -34.47 -0.40
C ALA A 532 10.02 -33.05 0.12
N MET A 533 9.37 -32.90 1.27
CA MET A 533 9.14 -31.60 1.92
C MET A 533 10.45 -30.93 2.33
N ALA A 534 11.38 -31.67 2.96
CA ALA A 534 12.69 -31.14 3.33
C ALA A 534 13.53 -30.71 2.11
N ALA A 535 13.36 -31.37 0.96
CA ALA A 535 13.94 -30.92 -0.29
C ALA A 535 13.22 -29.68 -0.82
N LEU A 536 11.89 -29.68 -0.86
CA LEU A 536 11.05 -28.58 -1.37
C LEU A 536 11.32 -27.26 -0.63
N GLU A 537 11.45 -27.30 0.69
CA GLU A 537 11.50 -26.11 1.56
C GLU A 537 12.92 -25.57 1.83
N ARG A 538 13.93 -26.14 1.15
CA ARG A 538 15.32 -25.70 1.29
C ARG A 538 15.50 -24.31 0.67
N LEU A 539 16.22 -23.44 1.37
CA LEU A 539 16.58 -22.11 0.87
C LEU A 539 17.89 -22.15 0.06
N PRO A 540 18.12 -21.19 -0.86
CA PRO A 540 19.33 -21.11 -1.67
C PRO A 540 20.61 -21.20 -0.83
N GLN A 541 21.60 -21.92 -1.36
CA GLN A 541 22.92 -22.12 -0.74
C GLN A 541 24.06 -21.37 -1.44
N GLU A 542 23.80 -20.86 -2.64
CA GLU A 542 24.75 -20.17 -3.50
C GLU A 542 24.21 -18.77 -3.85
N PRO A 543 25.07 -17.75 -3.99
CA PRO A 543 26.54 -17.78 -3.83
C PRO A 543 27.02 -17.86 -2.37
N GLU A 544 26.11 -17.70 -1.41
CA GLU A 544 26.28 -18.04 0.00
C GLU A 544 24.91 -18.47 0.57
N PRO A 545 24.83 -19.20 1.70
CA PRO A 545 23.56 -19.61 2.29
C PRO A 545 22.63 -18.42 2.55
N LEU A 546 21.41 -18.50 2.02
CA LEU A 546 20.38 -17.51 2.30
C LEU A 546 19.81 -17.75 3.70
N THR A 547 20.10 -16.80 4.57
CA THR A 547 19.61 -16.71 5.96
C THR A 547 19.02 -15.33 6.16
N TRP A 548 18.44 -15.09 7.33
CA TRP A 548 18.09 -13.73 7.76
C TRP A 548 19.31 -12.78 7.61
N ALA A 549 20.41 -13.04 8.32
CA ALA A 549 21.55 -12.11 8.33
C ALA A 549 22.18 -11.90 6.94
N SER A 550 22.42 -12.96 6.16
CA SER A 550 23.04 -12.81 4.83
C SER A 550 22.13 -12.06 3.86
N GLY A 551 20.81 -12.27 3.91
CA GLY A 551 19.82 -11.62 3.04
C GLY A 551 19.84 -10.08 3.11
N LEU A 552 20.17 -9.48 4.26
CA LEU A 552 20.28 -8.02 4.45
C LEU A 552 21.44 -7.38 3.67
N SER A 553 22.40 -8.18 3.25
CA SER A 553 23.63 -7.71 2.59
C SER A 553 23.77 -8.21 1.16
N MET A 554 23.10 -9.30 0.77
CA MET A 554 23.23 -9.93 -0.55
C MET A 554 22.99 -8.95 -1.71
N GLY A 555 21.95 -8.12 -1.65
CA GLY A 555 21.66 -7.14 -2.71
C GLY A 555 22.70 -6.02 -2.85
N ARG A 556 23.59 -5.85 -1.87
CA ARG A 556 24.76 -4.95 -1.92
C ARG A 556 26.03 -5.67 -2.34
N LYS A 557 26.16 -6.96 -2.02
CA LYS A 557 27.35 -7.78 -2.27
C LYS A 557 27.41 -8.33 -3.70
N TYR A 558 26.28 -8.70 -4.28
CA TYR A 558 26.21 -9.42 -5.54
C TYR A 558 25.39 -8.68 -6.59
N ASP A 559 25.69 -8.93 -7.86
CA ASP A 559 24.86 -8.45 -8.95
C ASP A 559 23.48 -9.14 -8.91
N ARG A 560 22.44 -8.33 -9.13
CA ARG A 560 21.04 -8.80 -9.05
C ARG A 560 20.72 -9.88 -10.08
N LEU A 561 21.24 -9.79 -11.30
CA LEU A 561 20.94 -10.75 -12.36
C LEU A 561 21.64 -12.08 -12.13
N ASP A 562 22.87 -12.05 -11.61
CA ASP A 562 23.59 -13.26 -11.21
C ASP A 562 22.88 -13.99 -10.05
N LEU A 563 22.46 -13.26 -9.01
CA LEU A 563 21.66 -13.83 -7.92
C LEU A 563 20.38 -14.50 -8.43
N LEU A 564 19.61 -13.80 -9.27
CA LEU A 564 18.37 -14.34 -9.86
C LEU A 564 18.62 -15.61 -10.68
N ARG A 565 19.69 -15.63 -11.49
CA ARG A 565 20.07 -16.81 -12.27
C ARG A 565 20.38 -17.98 -11.34
N ASP A 566 21.26 -17.78 -10.36
CA ASP A 566 21.77 -18.85 -9.52
C ASP A 566 20.67 -19.42 -8.62
N TRP A 567 19.80 -18.57 -8.06
CA TRP A 567 18.62 -19.01 -7.30
C TRP A 567 17.62 -19.75 -8.18
N THR A 568 17.37 -19.31 -9.41
CA THR A 568 16.46 -20.02 -10.33
C THR A 568 16.99 -21.42 -10.65
N LEU A 569 18.29 -21.56 -10.91
CA LEU A 569 18.90 -22.86 -11.15
C LEU A 569 18.81 -23.77 -9.91
N HIS A 570 19.07 -23.20 -8.72
CA HIS A 570 18.94 -23.91 -7.45
C HIS A 570 17.52 -24.44 -7.24
N PHE A 571 16.50 -23.58 -7.33
CA PHE A 571 15.11 -23.96 -7.12
C PHE A 571 14.62 -25.00 -8.13
N ARG A 572 14.98 -24.88 -9.42
CA ARG A 572 14.62 -25.91 -10.42
C ARG A 572 15.19 -27.29 -10.08
N ALA A 573 16.47 -27.35 -9.72
CA ALA A 573 17.11 -28.62 -9.34
C ALA A 573 16.48 -29.21 -8.07
N GLN A 574 16.21 -28.35 -7.09
CA GLN A 574 15.58 -28.68 -5.83
C GLN A 574 14.18 -29.25 -6.00
N TYR A 575 13.33 -28.59 -6.79
CA TYR A 575 11.96 -29.04 -7.04
C TYR A 575 11.92 -30.34 -7.83
N ALA A 576 12.83 -30.52 -8.81
CA ALA A 576 12.98 -31.81 -9.49
C ALA A 576 13.37 -32.94 -8.53
N ALA A 577 14.25 -32.67 -7.55
CA ALA A 577 14.61 -33.63 -6.51
C ALA A 577 13.43 -33.93 -5.57
N ALA A 578 12.69 -32.92 -5.12
CA ALA A 578 11.49 -33.07 -4.30
C ALA A 578 10.43 -33.93 -5.00
N ALA A 579 10.17 -33.67 -6.29
CA ALA A 579 9.24 -34.47 -7.09
C ALA A 579 9.65 -35.95 -7.20
N ARG A 580 10.95 -36.23 -7.30
CA ARG A 580 11.48 -37.60 -7.32
C ARG A 580 11.28 -38.28 -5.96
N LEU A 581 11.64 -37.59 -4.87
CA LEU A 581 11.48 -38.10 -3.50
C LEU A 581 10.02 -38.40 -3.17
N ALA A 582 9.09 -37.53 -3.56
CA ALA A 582 7.66 -37.76 -3.36
C ALA A 582 7.18 -39.05 -4.05
N LYS A 583 7.67 -39.33 -5.27
CA LYS A 583 7.36 -40.58 -5.99
C LYS A 583 7.99 -41.81 -5.35
N GLU A 584 9.10 -41.67 -4.62
CA GLU A 584 9.71 -42.77 -3.87
C GLU A 584 8.92 -43.03 -2.58
N GLU A 585 8.54 -41.98 -1.86
CA GLU A 585 7.80 -42.04 -0.59
C GLU A 585 6.34 -42.47 -0.78
N GLY A 586 5.73 -42.16 -1.94
CA GLY A 586 4.37 -42.57 -2.28
C GLY A 586 4.24 -44.00 -2.84
N ARG A 587 5.32 -44.79 -2.90
CA ARG A 587 5.23 -46.21 -3.28
C ARG A 587 4.70 -47.03 -2.11
N PRO A 588 3.74 -47.94 -2.34
CA PRO A 588 3.14 -48.77 -1.30
C PRO A 588 4.12 -49.75 -0.65
#